data_AF-A0A353NQD8-F1
#
_entry.id   AF-A0A353NQD8-F1
#
_cell.length_a   1.000
_cell.length_b   1.000
_cell.length_c   1.000
_cell.angle_alpha   90.00
_cell.angle_beta   90.00
_cell.angle_gamma   90.00
#
_symmetry.space_group_name_H-M   'P 1'
#
loop_
_entity.id
_entity.type
_entity.pdbx_description
1 polymer ?
#
loop_
_entity_poly.entity_id
_entity_poly.type
_entity_poly.pdbx_seq_one_letter_code
_entity_poly.pdbx_strand_id
1 'polypeptide(L)'
;FEFPFLAEFVLFLASYILVGGDVVFRAARNISRGQVFDENSLMSIATIGAFAIRQFPEGVAVMLFYKIGEFFQDMAVNRSRRSI
;
A
#
# COMPACT_ATOMS: atom_id res chain seq x y z
N PHE A 1 -10.21 9.66 22.55
CA PHE A 1 -11.36 10.04 21.71
C PHE A 1 -11.79 8.79 20.97
N GLU A 2 -12.87 8.14 21.38
CA GLU A 2 -13.42 7.01 20.62
C GLU A 2 -14.24 7.59 19.47
N PHE A 3 -13.72 7.45 18.24
CA PHE A 3 -14.47 7.80 17.05
C PHE A 3 -15.61 6.79 16.88
N PRO A 4 -16.76 7.19 16.31
CA PRO A 4 -17.75 6.24 15.86
C PRO A 4 -17.09 5.24 14.89
N PHE A 5 -17.33 3.94 15.05
CA PHE A 5 -16.73 2.89 14.20
C PHE A 5 -16.80 3.20 12.71
N LEU A 6 -17.94 3.75 12.24
CA LEU A 6 -18.13 4.14 10.85
C LEU A 6 -17.20 5.29 10.42
N ALA A 7 -16.99 6.27 11.30
CA ALA A 7 -16.13 7.41 11.03
C ALA A 7 -14.65 6.98 10.99
N GLU A 8 -14.23 6.13 11.92
CA GLU A 8 -12.88 5.57 11.94
C GLU A 8 -12.60 4.75 10.68
N PHE A 9 -13.51 3.82 10.34
CA PHE A 9 -13.39 3.00 9.14
C PHE A 9 -13.31 3.84 7.87
N VAL A 10 -14.23 4.80 7.68
CA VAL A 10 -14.25 5.64 6.47
C VAL A 10 -12.99 6.49 6.37
N LEU A 11 -12.50 7.04 7.49
CA LEU A 11 -11.31 7.88 7.52
C LEU A 11 -10.05 7.08 7.15
N PHE A 12 -9.87 5.89 7.73
CA PHE A 12 -8.74 5.03 7.40
C PHE A 12 -8.85 4.41 6.01
N LEU A 13 -10.05 4.04 5.56
CA LEU A 13 -10.25 3.54 4.20
C LEU A 13 -9.93 4.62 3.16
N ALA A 14 -10.36 5.86 3.38
CA ALA A 14 -10.02 6.98 2.50
C ALA A 14 -8.51 7.22 2.47
N SER A 15 -7.85 7.19 3.64
CA SER A 15 -6.40 7.32 3.75
C SER A 15 -5.66 6.17 3.04
N TYR A 16 -6.15 4.95 3.18
CA TYR A 16 -5.61 3.77 2.49
C TYR A 16 -5.70 3.90 0.97
N ILE A 17 -6.85 4.32 0.45
CA ILE A 17 -7.04 4.51 -0.99
C ILE A 17 -6.14 5.63 -1.52
N LEU A 18 -5.97 6.72 -0.77
CA LEU A 18 -5.10 7.82 -1.17
C LEU A 18 -3.61 7.43 -1.25
N VAL A 19 -3.13 6.61 -0.31
CA VAL A 19 -1.72 6.23 -0.23
C VAL A 19 -1.40 4.99 -1.07
N GLY A 20 -2.28 3.99 -1.07
CA GLY A 20 -2.04 2.67 -1.65
C GLY A 20 -2.92 2.30 -2.84
N GLY A 21 -3.80 3.19 -3.30
CA GLY A 21 -4.72 2.88 -4.40
C GLY A 21 -4.00 2.48 -5.69
N ASP A 22 -2.83 3.07 -5.97
CA ASP A 22 -2.02 2.69 -7.13
C ASP A 22 -1.38 1.31 -6.97
N VAL A 23 -0.93 0.96 -5.75
CA VAL A 23 -0.36 -0.36 -5.42
C VAL A 23 -1.42 -1.45 -5.58
N VAL A 24 -2.61 -1.23 -5.04
CA VAL A 24 -3.74 -2.18 -5.17
C VAL A 24 -4.15 -2.33 -6.63
N PHE A 25 -4.18 -1.24 -7.38
CA PHE A 25 -4.48 -1.29 -8.82
C PHE A 25 -3.41 -2.05 -9.60
N ARG A 26 -2.12 -1.81 -9.33
CA ARG A 26 -1.00 -2.54 -9.93
C ARG A 26 -1.07 -4.03 -9.60
N ALA A 27 -1.36 -4.37 -8.35
CA ALA A 27 -1.56 -5.75 -7.91
C ALA A 27 -2.67 -6.43 -8.71
N ALA A 28 -3.86 -5.82 -8.78
CA ALA A 28 -4.98 -6.37 -9.54
C ALA A 28 -4.63 -6.58 -11.03
N ARG A 29 -3.91 -5.62 -11.63
CA ARG A 29 -3.44 -5.72 -13.02
C ARG A 29 -2.42 -6.84 -13.22
N ASN A 30 -1.47 -7.02 -12.30
CA ASN A 30 -0.40 -8.01 -12.41
C ASN A 30 -0.94 -9.43 -12.16
N ILE A 31 -1.86 -9.58 -11.20
CA ILE A 31 -2.61 -10.83 -10.96
C ILE A 31 -3.36 -11.23 -12.23
N SER A 32 -4.07 -10.30 -12.89
CA SER A 32 -4.78 -10.58 -14.14
C SER A 32 -3.86 -10.99 -15.30
N ARG A 33 -2.56 -10.68 -15.22
CA ARG A 33 -1.52 -11.06 -16.20
C ARG A 33 -0.76 -12.33 -15.83
N GLY A 34 -1.17 -13.01 -14.76
CA GLY A 34 -0.53 -14.24 -14.26
C GLY A 34 0.64 -14.01 -13.30
N GLN A 35 0.92 -12.77 -12.90
CA GLN A 35 1.96 -12.43 -11.93
C GLN A 35 1.33 -12.18 -10.56
N VAL A 36 0.98 -13.26 -9.86
CA VAL A 36 0.17 -13.22 -8.63
C VAL A 36 0.98 -12.98 -7.36
N PHE A 37 2.28 -13.29 -7.39
CA PHE A 37 3.16 -13.23 -6.22
C PHE A 37 4.26 -12.18 -6.39
N ASP A 38 3.84 -10.97 -6.74
CA ASP A 38 4.72 -9.81 -6.76
C ASP A 38 4.58 -8.97 -5.50
N GLU A 39 5.45 -7.96 -5.37
CA GLU A 39 5.48 -7.07 -4.21
C GLU A 39 4.15 -6.31 -4.01
N ASN A 40 3.55 -5.81 -5.10
CA ASN A 40 2.28 -5.09 -5.03
C ASN A 40 1.15 -6.01 -4.51
N SER A 41 1.13 -7.26 -4.94
CA SER A 41 0.15 -8.27 -4.53
C SER A 41 0.33 -8.64 -3.07
N LEU A 42 1.57 -8.85 -2.62
CA LEU A 42 1.89 -9.12 -1.22
C LEU A 42 1.44 -7.96 -0.32
N MET A 43 1.78 -6.72 -0.70
CA MET A 43 1.40 -5.50 0.03
C MET A 43 -0.12 -5.30 0.08
N SER A 44 -0.81 -5.56 -1.03
CA SER A 44 -2.28 -5.47 -1.10
C SER A 44 -2.94 -6.51 -0.20
N ILE A 45 -2.52 -7.77 -0.26
CA ILE A 45 -3.10 -8.84 0.58
C ILE A 45 -2.86 -8.57 2.06
N ALA A 46 -1.65 -8.15 2.45
CA ALA A 46 -1.32 -7.86 3.85
C ALA A 46 -2.21 -6.74 4.42
N THR A 47 -2.36 -5.65 3.67
CA THR A 47 -3.12 -4.48 4.12
C THR A 47 -4.63 -4.69 4.06
N ILE A 48 -5.15 -5.38 3.04
CA ILE A 48 -6.55 -5.83 3.01
C ILE A 48 -6.84 -6.79 4.18
N GLY A 49 -5.91 -7.70 4.48
CA GLY A 49 -5.99 -8.59 5.64
C GLY A 49 -6.07 -7.83 6.95
N ALA A 50 -5.24 -6.80 7.13
CA ALA A 50 -5.28 -5.91 8.29
C ALA A 50 -6.64 -5.21 8.43
N PHE A 51 -7.20 -4.72 7.32
CA PHE A 51 -8.54 -4.13 7.30
C PHE A 51 -9.63 -5.16 7.65
N ALA A 52 -9.51 -6.41 7.20
CA ALA A 52 -10.48 -7.47 7.51
C ALA A 52 -10.52 -7.81 9.01
N ILE A 53 -9.38 -7.70 9.72
CA ILE A 53 -9.29 -7.91 11.17
C ILE A 53 -9.44 -6.61 11.98
N ARG A 54 -9.88 -5.51 11.34
CA ARG A 54 -10.08 -4.18 11.96
C ARG A 54 -8.82 -3.50 12.50
N GLN A 55 -7.65 -3.86 11.98
CA GLN A 55 -6.37 -3.21 12.24
C GLN A 55 -6.12 -2.16 11.14
N PHE A 56 -6.98 -1.13 11.10
CA PHE A 56 -6.95 -0.11 10.04
C PHE A 56 -5.69 0.77 10.09
N PRO A 57 -5.28 1.30 11.27
CA PRO A 57 -4.07 2.10 11.37
C PRO A 57 -2.82 1.36 10.88
N GLU A 58 -2.70 0.08 11.21
CA GLU A 58 -1.58 -0.79 10.84
C GLU A 58 -1.54 -1.03 9.33
N GLY A 59 -2.69 -1.32 8.72
CA GLY A 59 -2.80 -1.48 7.27
C GLY A 59 -2.39 -0.22 6.50
N VAL A 60 -2.81 0.96 6.99
CA VAL A 60 -2.41 2.25 6.38
C VAL A 60 -0.92 2.52 6.61
N ALA A 61 -0.40 2.25 7.81
CA ALA A 61 1.01 2.46 8.13
C ALA A 61 1.93 1.61 7.26
N VAL A 62 1.62 0.32 7.09
CA VAL A 62 2.37 -0.60 6.22
C VAL A 62 2.41 -0.07 4.78
N MET A 63 1.27 0.37 4.25
CA MET A 63 1.20 0.94 2.90
C MET A 63 2.00 2.24 2.79
N LEU A 64 1.94 3.11 3.78
CA LEU A 64 2.69 4.37 3.81
C LEU A 64 4.20 4.13 3.82
N PHE A 65 4.69 3.24 4.70
CA PHE A 65 6.11 2.90 4.76
C PHE A 65 6.60 2.26 3.46
N TYR A 66 5.76 1.43 2.82
CA TYR A 66 6.07 0.89 1.51
C TYR A 66 6.27 1.97 0.45
N LYS A 67 5.33 2.93 0.33
CA LYS A 67 5.46 4.04 -0.63
C LYS A 67 6.68 4.91 -0.37
N ILE A 68 7.01 5.13 0.90
CA ILE A 68 8.23 5.86 1.29
C ILE A 68 9.48 5.06 0.86
N GLY A 69 9.50 3.75 1.09
CA GLY A 69 10.57 2.86 0.64
C GLY A 69 10.72 2.85 -0.88
N GLU A 70 9.61 2.74 -1.62
CA GLU A 70 9.57 2.82 -3.09
C GLU A 70 10.20 4.14 -3.57
N PHE A 71 9.84 5.27 -2.96
CA PHE A 71 10.41 6.57 -3.29
C PHE A 71 11.94 6.63 -3.08
N PHE A 72 12.44 6.08 -1.98
CA PHE A 72 13.89 6.02 -1.74
C PHE A 72 14.60 5.07 -2.72
N GLN A 73 13.98 3.93 -3.04
CA GLN A 73 14.49 3.00 -4.04
C GLN A 73 14.61 3.67 -5.41
N ASP A 74 13.57 4.37 -5.85
CA ASP A 74 13.57 5.10 -7.12
C ASP A 74 14.67 6.18 -7.15
N MET A 75 14.85 6.91 -6.05
CA MET A 75 15.92 7.90 -5.93
C MET A 75 17.31 7.26 -6.04
N ALA A 76 17.53 6.12 -5.38
CA ALA A 76 18.80 5.40 -5.43
C ALA A 76 19.10 4.88 -6.85
N VAL A 77 18.11 4.30 -7.53
CA VAL A 77 18.23 3.82 -8.91
C VAL A 77 18.57 4.98 -9.87
N ASN A 78 17.90 6.12 -9.71
CA ASN A 78 18.15 7.31 -10.53
C ASN A 78 19.55 7.89 -10.32
N ARG A 79 20.07 7.85 -9.10
CA ARG A 79 21.43 8.29 -8.79
C ARG A 79 22.47 7.36 -9.42
N SER A 80 22.28 6.05 -9.33
CA SER A 80 23.19 5.05 -9.95
C SER A 80 23.27 5.21 -11.47
N ARG A 81 22.14 5.49 -12.14
CA ARG A 81 22.11 5.70 -13.60
C ARG A 81 22.83 6.96 -14.08
N ARG A 82 23.00 7.97 -13.21
CA ARG A 82 23.72 9.22 -13.53
C ARG A 82 25.23 9.14 -13.29
N SER A 83 25.71 8.08 -12.66
CA SER A 83 27.14 7.83 -12.39
C SER A 83 27.80 6.87 -13.39
N ILE A 84 27.10 6.53 -14.49
CA ILE A 84 27.59 5.78 -15.65
C ILE A 84 27.56 6.74 -16.84
#